data_AF-A0A8C9G0L7-F1
#
_entry.id   AF-A0A8C9G0L7-F1
#
_cell.length_a   1.000
_cell.length_b   1.000
_cell.length_c   1.000
_cell.angle_alpha   90.00
_cell.angle_beta   90.00
_cell.angle_gamma   90.00
#
_symmetry.space_group_name_H-M   'P 1'
#
loop_
_entity.id
_entity.type
_entity.pdbx_description
1 polymer ?
#
loop_
_entity_poly.entity_id
_entity_poly.type
_entity_poly.pdbx_seq_one_letter_code
_entity_poly.pdbx_strand_id
1 'polypeptide(L)'
;MGVSGLCVDGNPAGFLESKSTSCTRVFTNLSRSCVSDPALNAASYYRDFAVLKVPINDTIAESMKVRISPIGPPGAPYMKDNLCNNAVSETRMLSHTLPRSGNPGYMTGAPLLIANDSAVQHMSILQSEGDGSCSQFLRHTVRFGSNVRTGCKLRLTQMEESNCSYIQLKLYKAFQGMNQAEDLAIIGSAHSTQEEEWVTILIQNCSVQTKNCSSCCMIPVTLDIQILWTKMGLLSNPQAHILGVRYFYQCQPLKSLSTSLVPLTTVVTFTDMTEWPEPPRGMPKLHWKLPFDFFFPFKMVLNIEKNYRDDLTAYFVLILILSSILCF
;
A
#
# COMPACT_ATOMS: atom_id res chain seq x y z
N MET A 1 -17.30 -30.59 -3.33
CA MET A 1 -16.65 -31.91 -3.50
C MET A 1 -17.72 -32.97 -3.31
N GLY A 2 -17.86 -33.93 -4.23
CA GLY A 2 -18.78 -35.06 -4.03
C GLY A 2 -18.23 -36.01 -2.96
N VAL A 3 -19.12 -36.76 -2.30
CA VAL A 3 -18.79 -37.75 -1.24
C VAL A 3 -17.82 -38.85 -1.69
N SER A 4 -17.52 -38.95 -2.99
CA SER A 4 -16.63 -39.94 -3.62
C SER A 4 -15.29 -39.37 -4.14
N GLY A 5 -14.98 -38.09 -3.88
CA GLY A 5 -13.77 -37.42 -4.43
C GLY A 5 -13.89 -37.01 -5.91
N LEU A 6 -15.03 -37.26 -6.53
CA LEU A 6 -15.36 -36.80 -7.88
C LEU A 6 -15.78 -35.32 -7.87
N CYS A 7 -15.44 -34.62 -8.94
CA CYS A 7 -15.89 -33.25 -9.15
C CYS A 7 -17.40 -33.21 -9.41
N VAL A 8 -18.07 -32.29 -8.73
CA VAL A 8 -19.47 -31.93 -8.98
C VAL A 8 -19.50 -30.47 -9.41
N ASP A 9 -20.37 -30.17 -10.37
CA ASP A 9 -20.53 -28.80 -10.87
C ASP A 9 -21.28 -27.96 -9.83
N GLY A 10 -20.84 -26.71 -9.61
CA GLY A 10 -21.42 -25.82 -8.60
C GLY A 10 -20.75 -25.92 -7.22
N ASN A 11 -19.53 -25.38 -7.11
CA ASN A 11 -18.84 -25.19 -5.84
C ASN A 11 -18.99 -23.72 -5.41
N PRO A 12 -20.03 -23.36 -4.63
CA PRO A 12 -20.22 -21.97 -4.20
C PRO A 12 -19.05 -21.54 -3.32
N ALA A 13 -18.45 -20.40 -3.66
CA ALA A 13 -17.48 -19.75 -2.78
C ALA A 13 -18.24 -19.08 -1.62
N GLY A 14 -17.78 -19.31 -0.38
CA GLY A 14 -18.24 -18.55 0.78
C GLY A 14 -17.70 -17.12 0.74
N PHE A 15 -18.48 -16.15 1.21
CA PHE A 15 -18.01 -14.77 1.34
C PHE A 15 -16.83 -14.72 2.33
N LEU A 16 -15.68 -14.21 1.89
CA LEU A 16 -14.42 -14.15 2.64
C LEU A 16 -13.82 -15.52 3.05
N GLU A 17 -14.33 -16.63 2.53
CA GLU A 17 -13.76 -17.95 2.79
C GLU A 17 -12.80 -18.37 1.69
N SER A 18 -11.53 -18.49 2.03
CA SER A 18 -10.54 -19.10 1.14
C SER A 18 -10.69 -20.62 1.19
N LYS A 19 -11.09 -21.22 0.08
CA LYS A 19 -11.23 -22.67 -0.03
C LYS A 19 -10.52 -23.17 -1.28
N SER A 20 -9.61 -24.12 -1.10
CA SER A 20 -9.02 -24.89 -2.19
C SER A 20 -9.62 -26.28 -2.17
N THR A 21 -10.11 -26.76 -3.31
CA THR A 21 -10.66 -28.10 -3.45
C THR A 21 -10.04 -28.76 -4.67
N SER A 22 -9.46 -29.94 -4.47
CA SER A 22 -9.03 -30.82 -5.56
C SER A 22 -10.01 -31.99 -5.68
N CYS A 23 -10.40 -32.32 -6.90
CA CYS A 23 -11.30 -33.43 -7.19
C CYS A 23 -10.95 -34.01 -8.56
N THR A 24 -11.38 -35.25 -8.81
CA THR A 24 -11.13 -35.92 -10.09
C THR A 24 -12.39 -35.84 -10.96
N ARG A 25 -12.25 -35.47 -12.23
CA ARG A 25 -13.31 -35.59 -13.25
C ARG A 25 -12.87 -36.60 -14.29
N VAL A 26 -13.72 -37.58 -14.58
CA VAL A 26 -13.42 -38.66 -15.53
C VAL A 26 -14.15 -38.39 -16.84
N PHE A 27 -13.42 -38.39 -17.96
CA PHE A 27 -13.98 -38.23 -19.30
C PHE A 27 -13.97 -39.56 -20.03
N THR A 28 -15.14 -40.12 -20.33
CA THR A 28 -15.26 -41.42 -21.02
C THR A 28 -14.90 -41.34 -22.51
N ASN A 29 -15.05 -40.18 -23.13
CA ASN A 29 -14.63 -39.91 -24.50
C ASN A 29 -13.99 -38.52 -24.59
N LEU A 30 -12.67 -38.46 -24.50
CA LEU A 30 -11.92 -37.20 -24.48
C LEU A 30 -12.10 -36.40 -25.78
N SER A 31 -12.09 -37.06 -26.94
CA SER A 31 -12.21 -36.40 -28.24
C SER A 31 -13.52 -35.62 -28.39
N ARG A 32 -14.62 -36.16 -27.85
CA ARG A 32 -15.91 -35.47 -27.80
C ARG A 32 -15.94 -34.42 -26.69
N SER A 33 -15.50 -34.80 -25.49
CA SER A 33 -15.60 -33.95 -24.30
C SER A 33 -14.74 -32.68 -24.41
N CYS A 34 -13.60 -32.75 -25.10
CA CYS A 34 -12.70 -31.62 -25.27
C CYS A 34 -13.39 -30.37 -25.83
N VAL A 35 -14.31 -30.55 -26.78
CA VAL A 35 -15.01 -29.43 -27.44
C VAL A 35 -16.38 -29.16 -26.82
N SER A 36 -17.06 -30.20 -26.31
CA SER A 36 -18.44 -30.09 -25.84
C SER A 36 -18.60 -29.88 -24.33
N ASP A 37 -17.62 -30.28 -23.51
CA ASP A 37 -17.75 -30.20 -22.05
C ASP A 37 -17.46 -28.76 -21.55
N PRO A 38 -18.43 -28.08 -20.92
CA PRO A 38 -18.24 -26.72 -20.41
C PRO A 38 -17.10 -26.59 -19.41
N ALA A 39 -16.79 -27.65 -18.64
CA ALA A 39 -15.73 -27.64 -17.64
C ALA A 39 -14.32 -27.53 -18.26
N LEU A 40 -14.16 -27.88 -19.54
CA LEU A 40 -12.90 -27.74 -20.26
C LEU A 40 -12.79 -26.41 -21.01
N ASN A 41 -13.90 -25.66 -21.14
CA ASN A 41 -13.96 -24.41 -21.90
C ASN A 41 -13.91 -23.19 -20.96
N ALA A 42 -12.85 -22.39 -21.08
CA ALA A 42 -12.67 -21.17 -20.29
C ALA A 42 -13.83 -20.19 -20.42
N ALA A 43 -14.46 -20.08 -21.59
CA ALA A 43 -15.59 -19.18 -21.82
C ALA A 43 -16.80 -19.50 -20.92
N SER A 44 -16.95 -20.76 -20.49
CA SER A 44 -18.02 -21.18 -19.58
C SER A 44 -17.90 -20.53 -18.20
N TYR A 45 -16.68 -20.31 -17.73
CA TYR A 45 -16.41 -19.74 -16.39
C TYR A 45 -16.58 -18.21 -16.35
N TYR A 46 -16.55 -17.55 -17.51
CA TYR A 46 -16.82 -16.11 -17.64
C TYR A 46 -18.28 -15.81 -17.99
N ARG A 47 -19.09 -16.82 -18.32
CA ARG A 47 -20.50 -16.64 -18.67
C ARG A 47 -21.30 -16.29 -17.41
N ASP A 48 -22.08 -15.21 -17.49
CA ASP A 48 -22.91 -14.70 -16.38
C ASP A 48 -22.13 -14.46 -15.08
N PHE A 49 -20.82 -14.20 -15.20
CA PHE A 49 -19.95 -13.94 -14.07
C PHE A 49 -20.33 -12.59 -13.43
N ALA A 50 -20.79 -12.63 -12.19
CA ALA A 50 -21.19 -11.46 -11.44
C ALA A 50 -20.75 -11.57 -9.99
N VAL A 51 -20.33 -10.43 -9.42
CA VAL A 51 -20.03 -10.31 -7.99
C VAL A 51 -21.24 -9.70 -7.31
N LEU A 52 -21.62 -10.28 -6.17
CA LEU A 52 -22.67 -9.72 -5.32
C LEU A 52 -22.11 -8.57 -4.49
N LYS A 53 -22.79 -7.43 -4.53
CA LYS A 53 -22.62 -6.39 -3.50
C LYS A 53 -23.09 -6.94 -2.16
N VAL A 54 -22.51 -6.44 -1.06
CA VAL A 54 -22.90 -6.83 0.30
C VAL A 54 -24.41 -6.63 0.46
N PRO A 55 -25.20 -7.69 0.69
CA PRO A 55 -26.64 -7.57 0.87
C PRO A 55 -26.94 -6.81 2.16
N ILE A 56 -27.87 -5.86 2.10
CA ILE A 56 -28.35 -5.13 3.28
C ILE A 56 -29.41 -5.97 4.03
N ASN A 57 -30.06 -6.90 3.34
CA ASN A 57 -30.99 -7.93 3.84
C ASN A 57 -30.74 -9.25 3.08
N ASP A 58 -31.24 -10.39 3.59
CA ASP A 58 -31.10 -11.75 3.00
C ASP A 58 -31.77 -11.93 1.61
N THR A 59 -32.26 -10.86 1.00
CA THR A 59 -32.88 -10.89 -0.34
C THR A 59 -31.89 -10.42 -1.40
N ILE A 60 -31.46 -11.34 -2.26
CA ILE A 60 -30.60 -11.05 -3.41
C ILE A 60 -31.45 -10.41 -4.52
N ALA A 61 -31.28 -9.11 -4.74
CA ALA A 61 -31.88 -8.41 -5.88
C ALA A 61 -30.93 -8.40 -7.10
N GLU A 62 -31.47 -8.44 -8.32
CA GLU A 62 -30.66 -8.40 -9.55
C GLU A 62 -29.81 -7.11 -9.65
N SER A 63 -30.27 -6.01 -9.05
CA SER A 63 -29.53 -4.74 -8.95
C SER A 63 -28.26 -4.83 -8.09
N MET A 64 -28.09 -5.88 -7.30
CA MET A 64 -26.92 -6.12 -6.45
C MET A 64 -25.81 -6.89 -7.18
N LYS A 65 -26.08 -7.44 -8.37
CA LYS A 65 -25.10 -8.15 -9.18
C LYS A 65 -24.30 -7.16 -10.04
N VAL A 66 -23.00 -7.08 -9.79
CA VAL A 66 -22.07 -6.38 -10.68
C VAL A 66 -21.55 -7.38 -11.70
N ARG A 67 -22.01 -7.26 -12.94
CA ARG A 67 -21.55 -8.12 -14.05
C ARG A 67 -20.09 -7.78 -14.38
N ILE A 68 -19.26 -8.81 -14.49
CA ILE A 68 -17.86 -8.67 -14.87
C ILE A 68 -17.73 -9.18 -16.31
N SER A 69 -17.18 -8.34 -17.18
CA SER A 69 -16.90 -8.68 -18.58
C SER A 69 -15.41 -8.94 -18.76
N PRO A 70 -15.00 -10.05 -19.40
CA PRO A 70 -13.60 -10.30 -19.69
C PRO A 70 -13.08 -9.29 -20.73
N ILE A 71 -11.81 -8.91 -20.62
CA ILE A 71 -11.13 -7.94 -21.50
C ILE A 71 -11.02 -8.47 -22.95
N GLY A 72 -11.13 -9.78 -23.15
CA GLY A 72 -11.22 -10.42 -24.46
C GLY A 72 -11.76 -11.86 -24.35
N PRO A 73 -12.24 -12.44 -25.47
CA PRO A 73 -12.74 -13.81 -25.46
C PRO A 73 -11.59 -14.80 -25.24
N PRO A 74 -11.72 -15.77 -24.31
CA PRO A 74 -10.72 -16.81 -24.13
C PRO A 74 -10.72 -17.75 -25.34
N GLY A 75 -9.58 -18.35 -25.66
CA GLY A 75 -9.50 -19.36 -26.72
C GLY A 75 -10.37 -20.58 -26.38
N ALA A 76 -10.95 -21.22 -27.40
CA ALA A 76 -11.71 -22.45 -27.23
C ALA A 76 -10.79 -23.69 -27.14
N PRO A 77 -11.18 -24.74 -26.39
CA PRO A 77 -10.45 -26.01 -26.38
C PRO A 77 -10.58 -26.74 -27.72
N TYR A 78 -9.52 -27.44 -28.14
CA TYR A 78 -9.52 -28.21 -29.38
C TYR A 78 -8.63 -29.45 -29.29
N MET A 79 -8.96 -30.47 -30.08
CA MET A 79 -8.19 -31.71 -30.15
C MET A 79 -7.09 -31.60 -31.21
N LYS A 80 -5.87 -32.00 -30.84
CA LYS A 80 -4.74 -32.20 -31.76
C LYS A 80 -3.86 -33.33 -31.24
N ASP A 81 -3.50 -34.29 -32.09
CA ASP A 81 -2.59 -35.39 -31.75
C ASP A 81 -2.97 -36.15 -30.46
N ASN A 82 -4.26 -36.49 -30.30
CA ASN A 82 -4.85 -37.10 -29.09
C ASN A 82 -4.72 -36.27 -27.80
N LEU A 83 -4.30 -35.02 -27.89
CA LEU A 83 -4.20 -34.08 -26.78
C LEU A 83 -5.30 -33.01 -26.90
N CYS A 84 -6.03 -32.79 -25.80
CA CYS A 84 -6.95 -31.66 -25.69
C CYS A 84 -6.17 -30.40 -25.31
N ASN A 85 -5.99 -29.51 -26.29
CA ASN A 85 -5.25 -28.27 -26.12
C ASN A 85 -6.19 -27.16 -25.67
N ASN A 86 -5.63 -26.20 -24.92
CA ASN A 86 -6.35 -25.03 -24.42
C ASN A 86 -7.58 -25.37 -23.54
N ALA A 87 -7.50 -26.52 -22.86
CA ALA A 87 -8.47 -26.91 -21.85
C ALA A 87 -8.17 -26.25 -20.50
N VAL A 88 -9.22 -25.91 -19.76
CA VAL A 88 -9.10 -25.40 -18.39
C VAL A 88 -8.58 -26.51 -17.47
N SER A 89 -7.39 -26.33 -16.92
CA SER A 89 -6.81 -27.25 -15.93
C SER A 89 -7.02 -26.76 -14.49
N GLU A 90 -7.04 -25.44 -14.28
CA GLU A 90 -7.16 -24.83 -12.96
C GLU A 90 -7.90 -23.51 -13.09
N THR A 91 -8.89 -23.27 -12.22
CA THR A 91 -9.54 -21.97 -12.06
C THR A 91 -9.10 -21.35 -10.75
N ARG A 92 -8.33 -20.27 -10.81
CA ARG A 92 -7.99 -19.47 -9.64
C ARG A 92 -8.86 -18.22 -9.62
N MET A 93 -9.75 -18.14 -8.65
CA MET A 93 -10.31 -16.86 -8.26
C MET A 93 -9.24 -16.14 -7.45
N LEU A 94 -8.53 -15.20 -8.08
CA LEU A 94 -7.81 -14.17 -7.34
C LEU A 94 -8.91 -13.35 -6.66
N SER A 95 -9.18 -13.65 -5.38
CA SER A 95 -9.79 -12.66 -4.52
C SER A 95 -9.01 -11.37 -4.77
N HIS A 96 -9.70 -10.26 -5.05
CA HIS A 96 -9.16 -8.97 -4.65
C HIS A 96 -9.06 -9.03 -3.13
N THR A 97 -8.04 -9.74 -2.64
CA THR A 97 -7.41 -9.42 -1.39
C THR A 97 -7.17 -7.93 -1.47
N LEU A 98 -7.59 -7.21 -0.43
CA LEU A 98 -7.02 -5.91 -0.13
C LEU A 98 -5.52 -6.03 -0.45
N PRO A 99 -4.95 -5.21 -1.35
CA PRO A 99 -3.56 -5.38 -1.75
C PRO A 99 -2.75 -5.36 -0.45
N ARG A 100 -2.31 -6.54 -0.02
CA ARG A 100 -1.44 -6.68 1.14
C ARG A 100 -0.27 -5.80 0.81
N SER A 101 -0.01 -4.80 1.64
CA SER A 101 0.85 -3.67 1.36
C SER A 101 2.33 -4.06 1.39
N GLY A 102 2.68 -5.25 0.90
CA GLY A 102 4.00 -5.85 0.89
C GLY A 102 4.06 -7.07 1.83
N ASN A 103 5.01 -7.95 1.54
CA ASN A 103 5.37 -9.11 2.36
C ASN A 103 6.90 -9.23 2.31
N PRO A 104 7.65 -9.06 3.42
CA PRO A 104 7.19 -8.87 4.80
C PRO A 104 6.85 -7.42 5.20
N GLY A 105 7.50 -6.41 4.60
CA GLY A 105 7.34 -5.00 5.02
C GLY A 105 6.34 -4.19 4.18
N TYR A 106 6.04 -2.96 4.63
CA TYR A 106 5.20 -2.02 3.89
C TYR A 106 5.88 -1.48 2.62
N MET A 107 5.11 -1.38 1.54
CA MET A 107 5.48 -0.73 0.27
C MET A 107 5.04 0.73 0.28
N THR A 108 5.92 1.64 -0.11
CA THR A 108 5.58 3.07 -0.25
C THR A 108 4.42 3.27 -1.22
N GLY A 109 3.43 4.07 -0.82
CA GLY A 109 2.22 4.33 -1.61
C GLY A 109 1.10 3.31 -1.43
N ALA A 110 1.35 2.17 -0.77
CA ALA A 110 0.34 1.16 -0.46
C ALA A 110 -0.50 1.57 0.78
N PRO A 111 -1.75 1.11 0.90
CA PRO A 111 -2.64 1.49 2.00
C PRO A 111 -2.20 0.93 3.35
N LEU A 112 -2.44 1.66 4.42
CA LEU A 112 -2.28 1.13 5.78
C LEU A 112 -3.44 0.23 6.18
N LEU A 113 -3.16 -0.80 7.00
CA LEU A 113 -4.17 -1.72 7.50
C LEU A 113 -4.51 -1.40 8.96
N ILE A 114 -5.79 -1.27 9.26
CA ILE A 114 -6.32 -1.10 10.61
C ILE A 114 -7.28 -2.24 10.92
N ALA A 115 -7.34 -2.64 12.18
CA ALA A 115 -8.26 -3.64 12.67
C ALA A 115 -9.19 -3.07 13.75
N ASN A 116 -10.37 -3.67 13.81
CA ASN A 116 -11.30 -3.63 14.92
C ASN A 116 -11.67 -5.10 15.23
N ASP A 117 -12.27 -5.39 16.39
CA ASP A 117 -12.65 -6.72 16.91
C ASP A 117 -13.25 -7.71 15.89
N SER A 118 -13.80 -7.22 14.78
CA SER A 118 -14.50 -8.00 13.77
C SER A 118 -13.94 -7.92 12.35
N ALA A 119 -13.05 -6.97 12.02
CA ALA A 119 -12.65 -6.74 10.64
C ALA A 119 -11.33 -5.99 10.45
N VAL A 120 -10.60 -6.37 9.41
CA VAL A 120 -9.44 -5.63 8.88
C VAL A 120 -9.88 -4.76 7.70
N GLN A 121 -9.48 -3.49 7.71
CA GLN A 121 -9.82 -2.52 6.66
C GLN A 121 -8.66 -1.58 6.37
N HIS A 122 -8.75 -0.83 5.26
CA HIS A 122 -7.79 0.23 4.96
C HIS A 122 -8.00 1.45 5.86
N MET A 123 -6.92 2.02 6.36
CA MET A 123 -6.94 3.29 7.09
C MET A 123 -7.45 4.41 6.19
N SER A 124 -8.40 5.20 6.69
CA SER A 124 -9.01 6.28 5.91
C SER A 124 -9.29 7.52 6.74
N ILE A 125 -9.13 8.68 6.12
CA ILE A 125 -9.35 10.01 6.71
C ILE A 125 -10.44 10.77 5.94
N LEU A 126 -10.89 11.88 6.52
CA LEU A 126 -11.90 12.74 5.92
C LEU A 126 -11.46 13.23 4.53
N GLN A 127 -12.39 13.20 3.59
CA GLN A 127 -12.22 13.72 2.24
C GLN A 127 -13.10 14.95 2.03
N SER A 128 -12.53 15.99 1.42
CA SER A 128 -13.28 17.16 0.98
C SER A 128 -13.93 16.89 -0.37
N GLU A 129 -15.18 17.33 -0.52
CA GLU A 129 -15.84 17.42 -1.81
C GLU A 129 -15.50 18.75 -2.51
N GLY A 130 -15.92 18.90 -3.78
CA GLY A 130 -15.61 20.08 -4.59
C GLY A 130 -16.21 21.38 -4.07
N ASP A 131 -17.24 21.30 -3.23
CA ASP A 131 -17.87 22.44 -2.55
C ASP A 131 -17.19 22.80 -1.21
N GLY A 132 -16.16 22.06 -0.81
CA GLY A 132 -15.46 22.23 0.48
C GLY A 132 -16.16 21.58 1.68
N SER A 133 -17.23 20.81 1.45
CA SER A 133 -17.90 20.03 2.50
C SER A 133 -17.19 18.69 2.76
N CYS A 134 -17.41 18.11 3.94
CA CYS A 134 -16.90 16.77 4.25
C CYS A 134 -17.77 15.69 3.58
N SER A 135 -17.16 14.82 2.78
CA SER A 135 -17.88 13.73 2.14
C SER A 135 -18.42 12.73 3.16
N GLN A 136 -19.67 12.29 2.95
CA GLN A 136 -20.33 11.30 3.80
C GLN A 136 -19.96 9.86 3.42
N PHE A 137 -19.67 9.62 2.15
CA PHE A 137 -19.47 8.28 1.60
C PHE A 137 -18.03 8.00 1.19
N LEU A 138 -17.32 9.04 0.73
CA LEU A 138 -15.97 8.90 0.24
C LEU A 138 -14.99 9.31 1.34
N ARG A 139 -13.94 8.49 1.49
CA ARG A 139 -12.85 8.76 2.43
C ARG A 139 -11.53 8.60 1.71
N HIS A 140 -10.56 9.40 2.09
CA HIS A 140 -9.24 9.34 1.51
C HIS A 140 -8.43 8.24 2.20
N THR A 141 -7.92 7.28 1.43
CA THR A 141 -7.09 6.19 1.96
C THR A 141 -5.68 6.70 2.29
N VAL A 142 -5.21 6.41 3.50
CA VAL A 142 -3.86 6.77 3.93
C VAL A 142 -2.85 5.81 3.31
N ARG A 143 -1.85 6.36 2.64
CA ARG A 143 -0.79 5.60 1.95
C ARG A 143 0.52 5.68 2.74
N PHE A 144 1.19 4.53 2.87
CA PHE A 144 2.45 4.42 3.60
C PHE A 144 3.53 5.31 2.97
N GLY A 145 4.23 6.08 3.80
CA GLY A 145 5.33 6.96 3.39
C GLY A 145 4.91 8.29 2.76
N SER A 146 3.60 8.61 2.74
CA SER A 146 3.09 9.87 2.21
C SER A 146 2.42 10.68 3.32
N ASN A 147 3.03 11.81 3.71
CA ASN A 147 2.39 12.76 4.61
C ASN A 147 1.17 13.39 3.91
N VAL A 148 0.04 13.47 4.60
CA VAL A 148 -1.22 13.97 4.03
C VAL A 148 -1.88 14.95 4.98
N ARG A 149 -2.48 16.01 4.43
CA ARG A 149 -3.34 16.94 5.17
C ARG A 149 -4.63 17.17 4.39
N THR A 150 -5.75 16.87 5.02
CA THR A 150 -7.09 17.12 4.46
C THR A 150 -7.85 18.10 5.34
N GLY A 151 -8.73 18.89 4.73
CA GLY A 151 -9.58 19.84 5.45
C GLY A 151 -10.93 19.97 4.76
N CYS A 152 -12.01 19.95 5.53
CA CYS A 152 -13.37 20.05 5.03
C CYS A 152 -14.30 20.69 6.06
N LYS A 153 -15.46 21.18 5.64
CA LYS A 153 -16.45 21.77 6.55
C LYS A 153 -17.60 20.79 6.79
N LEU A 154 -17.83 20.43 8.05
CA LEU A 154 -18.95 19.58 8.45
C LEU A 154 -20.12 20.45 8.92
N ARG A 155 -21.31 20.21 8.36
CA ARG A 155 -22.53 20.91 8.75
C ARG A 155 -23.14 20.29 10.00
N LEU A 156 -23.40 21.12 11.01
CA LEU A 156 -24.21 20.78 12.18
C LEU A 156 -25.67 21.17 11.89
N THR A 157 -26.62 20.34 12.34
CA THR A 157 -28.05 20.64 12.21
C THR A 157 -28.59 21.28 13.49
N GLN A 158 -29.58 22.18 13.39
CA GLN A 158 -30.09 22.97 14.53
C GLN A 158 -30.71 22.13 15.67
N MET A 159 -31.14 20.89 15.39
CA MET A 159 -31.61 19.96 16.44
C MET A 159 -30.48 19.36 17.29
N GLU A 160 -29.22 19.53 16.87
CA GLU A 160 -28.03 18.96 17.53
C GLU A 160 -27.26 20.00 18.36
N GLU A 161 -27.68 21.27 18.34
CA GLU A 161 -26.97 22.41 18.96
C GLU A 161 -27.04 22.42 20.50
N SER A 162 -27.98 21.70 21.12
CA SER A 162 -28.23 21.80 22.58
C SER A 162 -27.38 20.87 23.44
N ASN A 163 -26.76 19.82 22.87
CA ASN A 163 -25.99 18.84 23.64
C ASN A 163 -24.55 18.73 23.13
N CYS A 164 -23.62 19.32 23.89
CA CYS A 164 -22.19 19.29 23.58
C CYS A 164 -21.64 17.86 23.41
N SER A 165 -22.06 16.94 24.27
CA SER A 165 -21.61 15.54 24.23
C SER A 165 -21.97 14.88 22.90
N TYR A 166 -23.17 15.18 22.38
CA TYR A 166 -23.62 14.70 21.08
C TYR A 166 -22.77 15.24 19.93
N ILE A 167 -22.48 16.56 19.93
CA ILE A 167 -21.62 17.19 18.94
C ILE A 167 -20.22 16.57 18.98
N GLN A 168 -19.63 16.40 20.16
CA GLN A 168 -18.33 15.76 20.32
C GLN A 168 -18.32 14.35 19.71
N LEU A 169 -19.28 13.50 20.07
CA LEU A 169 -19.40 12.14 19.53
C LEU A 169 -19.55 12.13 18.01
N LYS A 170 -20.37 13.03 17.45
CA LYS A 170 -20.55 13.15 16.00
C LYS A 170 -19.25 13.51 15.29
N LEU A 171 -18.46 14.42 15.85
CA LEU A 171 -17.17 14.84 15.28
C LEU A 171 -16.10 13.74 15.41
N TYR A 172 -16.01 13.05 16.55
CA TYR A 172 -15.11 11.90 16.70
C TYR A 172 -15.44 10.81 15.69
N LYS A 173 -16.73 10.46 15.52
CA LYS A 173 -17.18 9.50 14.50
C LYS A 173 -16.86 9.98 13.09
N ALA A 174 -16.98 11.28 12.79
CA ALA A 174 -16.59 11.81 11.49
C ALA A 174 -15.10 11.61 11.22
N PHE A 175 -14.23 11.88 12.21
CA PHE A 175 -12.80 11.65 12.10
C PHE A 175 -12.44 10.16 11.96
N GLN A 176 -13.00 9.28 12.79
CA GLN A 176 -12.68 7.85 12.83
C GLN A 176 -13.29 7.04 11.68
N GLY A 177 -14.45 7.46 11.15
CA GLY A 177 -15.19 6.72 10.12
C GLY A 177 -16.14 5.67 10.71
N MET A 178 -16.50 4.66 9.92
CA MET A 178 -17.57 3.71 10.26
C MET A 178 -17.22 2.69 11.36
N ASN A 179 -15.95 2.56 11.74
CA ASN A 179 -15.52 1.70 12.85
C ASN A 179 -14.36 2.38 13.58
N GLN A 180 -14.43 2.44 14.91
CA GLN A 180 -13.29 2.85 15.73
C GLN A 180 -12.23 1.76 15.61
N ALA A 181 -11.20 2.02 14.82
CA ALA A 181 -10.05 1.14 14.78
C ALA A 181 -9.33 1.18 16.12
N GLU A 182 -8.98 0.00 16.61
CA GLU A 182 -8.26 -0.18 17.87
C GLU A 182 -6.78 -0.43 17.58
N ASP A 183 -6.49 -1.14 16.49
CA ASP A 183 -5.13 -1.52 16.13
C ASP A 183 -4.76 -1.13 14.69
N LEU A 184 -3.46 -0.95 14.49
CA LEU A 184 -2.80 -0.70 13.21
C LEU A 184 -1.80 -1.83 12.95
N ALA A 185 -1.77 -2.36 11.73
CA ALA A 185 -0.85 -3.44 11.41
C ALA A 185 0.60 -2.94 11.37
N ILE A 186 1.50 -3.69 12.02
CA ILE A 186 2.96 -3.48 12.02
C ILE A 186 3.53 -3.72 10.61
N ILE A 187 2.96 -4.68 9.88
CA ILE A 187 3.40 -5.10 8.54
C ILE A 187 2.27 -5.06 7.50
N GLY A 188 2.64 -4.94 6.22
CA GLY A 188 1.69 -4.86 5.11
C GLY A 188 0.90 -6.14 4.84
N SER A 189 1.29 -7.28 5.43
CA SER A 189 0.67 -8.59 5.26
C SER A 189 -0.05 -9.13 6.50
N ALA A 190 -0.29 -8.28 7.51
CA ALA A 190 -0.78 -8.72 8.82
C ALA A 190 -2.09 -9.52 8.76
N HIS A 191 -2.16 -10.57 9.58
CA HIS A 191 -3.29 -11.46 9.77
C HIS A 191 -4.05 -11.07 11.03
N SER A 192 -5.38 -11.05 10.95
CA SER A 192 -6.24 -10.69 12.09
C SER A 192 -6.15 -11.65 13.28
N THR A 193 -5.59 -12.85 13.07
CA THR A 193 -5.45 -13.89 14.11
C THR A 193 -4.13 -13.80 14.89
N GLN A 194 -3.18 -12.97 14.44
CA GLN A 194 -1.84 -12.87 15.04
C GLN A 194 -1.69 -11.51 15.72
N GLU A 195 -1.87 -11.46 17.03
CA GLU A 195 -1.81 -10.21 17.82
C GLU A 195 -0.44 -9.52 17.69
N GLU A 196 0.65 -10.27 17.51
CA GLU A 196 2.00 -9.72 17.38
C GLU A 196 2.25 -8.93 16.08
N GLU A 197 1.33 -9.03 15.11
CA GLU A 197 1.40 -8.27 13.86
C GLU A 197 0.66 -6.92 13.94
N TRP A 198 0.12 -6.57 15.11
CA TRP A 198 -0.69 -5.37 15.36
C TRP A 198 -0.12 -4.52 16.49
N VAL A 199 -0.31 -3.20 16.38
CA VAL A 199 0.00 -2.23 17.43
C VAL A 199 -1.22 -1.39 17.74
N THR A 200 -1.50 -1.24 19.04
CA THR A 200 -2.66 -0.47 19.51
C THR A 200 -2.51 1.01 19.22
N ILE A 201 -3.61 1.61 18.77
CA ILE A 201 -3.69 3.03 18.46
C ILE A 201 -3.81 3.82 19.76
N LEU A 202 -2.79 4.62 20.07
CA LEU A 202 -2.81 5.49 21.24
C LEU A 202 -3.69 6.71 20.98
N ILE A 203 -4.85 6.78 21.65
CA ILE A 203 -5.80 7.88 21.47
C ILE A 203 -5.67 8.90 22.60
N GLN A 204 -5.36 10.14 22.25
CA GLN A 204 -5.41 11.28 23.16
C GLN A 204 -6.57 12.20 22.79
N ASN A 205 -7.67 12.03 23.53
CA ASN A 205 -8.89 12.83 23.40
C ASN A 205 -8.70 14.27 23.92
N CYS A 206 -9.70 15.11 23.67
CA CYS A 206 -9.78 16.45 24.25
C CYS A 206 -9.66 16.40 25.79
N SER A 207 -8.61 16.98 26.35
CA SER A 207 -8.52 17.20 27.80
C SER A 207 -9.25 18.49 28.18
N VAL A 208 -10.12 18.42 29.19
CA VAL A 208 -10.77 19.60 29.79
C VAL A 208 -9.77 20.27 30.76
N GLN A 209 -8.72 20.90 30.23
CA GLN A 209 -7.76 21.63 31.06
C GLN A 209 -7.56 23.04 30.52
N THR A 210 -8.54 23.90 30.79
CA THR A 210 -8.33 25.35 30.77
C THR A 210 -8.93 25.96 32.04
N LYS A 211 -8.09 26.70 32.76
CA LYS A 211 -8.35 27.39 34.02
C LYS A 211 -9.51 28.42 33.99
N ASN A 212 -10.11 28.71 32.83
CA ASN A 212 -11.04 29.84 32.64
C ASN A 212 -12.41 29.51 32.02
N CYS A 213 -12.81 28.24 31.85
CA CYS A 213 -14.20 27.96 31.47
C CYS A 213 -14.65 26.55 31.87
N SER A 214 -15.43 26.47 32.94
CA SER A 214 -16.02 25.23 33.47
C SER A 214 -17.22 24.73 32.65
N SER A 215 -17.74 25.55 31.73
CA SER A 215 -18.99 25.31 30.97
C SER A 215 -18.83 25.47 29.44
N CYS A 216 -17.60 25.50 28.93
CA CYS A 216 -17.35 25.63 27.49
C CYS A 216 -17.40 24.26 26.81
N CYS A 217 -18.20 24.14 25.76
CA CYS A 217 -18.20 22.98 24.89
C CYS A 217 -16.91 22.95 24.06
N MET A 218 -15.96 22.08 24.43
CA MET A 218 -14.73 21.85 23.67
C MET A 218 -14.96 20.76 22.64
N ILE A 219 -14.78 21.07 21.37
CA ILE A 219 -14.99 20.11 20.28
C ILE A 219 -13.68 19.81 19.56
N PRO A 220 -13.47 18.56 19.08
CA PRO A 220 -12.31 18.24 18.27
C PRO A 220 -12.46 18.89 16.89
N VAL A 221 -11.45 19.65 16.47
CA VAL A 221 -11.40 20.31 15.15
C VAL A 221 -10.26 19.80 14.29
N THR A 222 -9.20 19.29 14.92
CA THR A 222 -8.06 18.69 14.22
C THR A 222 -7.79 17.30 14.78
N LEU A 223 -7.59 16.33 13.89
CA LEU A 223 -7.00 15.03 14.20
C LEU A 223 -5.58 15.00 13.63
N ASP A 224 -4.58 14.90 14.50
CA ASP A 224 -3.18 14.67 14.14
C ASP A 224 -2.84 13.19 14.36
N ILE A 225 -2.56 12.48 13.27
CA ILE A 225 -2.17 11.08 13.25
C ILE A 225 -0.65 11.02 13.06
N GLN A 226 0.04 10.59 14.10
CA GLN A 226 1.49 10.45 14.11
C GLN A 226 1.85 8.98 14.01
N ILE A 227 2.57 8.60 12.95
CA ILE A 227 2.94 7.22 12.65
C ILE A 227 4.46 7.12 12.69
N LEU A 228 4.96 6.28 13.58
CA LEU A 228 6.38 5.96 13.70
C LEU A 228 6.65 4.67 12.93
N TRP A 229 7.66 4.68 12.08
CA TRP A 229 8.06 3.51 11.30
C TRP A 229 9.57 3.42 11.21
N THR A 230 10.08 2.23 10.93
CA THR A 230 11.52 1.97 10.82
C THR A 230 11.77 0.86 9.81
N LYS A 231 13.01 0.73 9.32
CA LYS A 231 13.40 -0.42 8.50
C LYS A 231 14.10 -1.48 9.35
N MET A 232 13.61 -2.71 9.26
CA MET A 232 14.12 -3.88 9.97
C MET A 232 14.65 -4.95 9.01
N GLY A 233 15.58 -5.78 9.48
CA GLY A 233 16.11 -6.92 8.71
C GLY A 233 17.52 -6.67 8.15
N LEU A 234 17.84 -7.38 7.07
CA LEU A 234 19.18 -7.35 6.47
C LEU A 234 19.48 -5.97 5.85
N LEU A 235 20.71 -5.46 6.02
CA LEU A 235 21.15 -4.21 5.41
C LEU A 235 20.97 -4.18 3.88
N SER A 236 21.10 -5.34 3.23
CA SER A 236 20.89 -5.52 1.80
C SER A 236 19.41 -5.53 1.38
N ASN A 237 18.49 -5.88 2.28
CA ASN A 237 17.05 -5.96 2.00
C ASN A 237 16.20 -5.56 3.23
N PRO A 238 16.23 -4.29 3.64
CA PRO A 238 15.57 -3.82 4.83
C PRO A 238 14.06 -3.61 4.59
N GLN A 239 13.22 -4.10 5.50
CA GLN A 239 11.75 -4.11 5.41
C GLN A 239 11.13 -3.02 6.26
N ALA A 240 10.16 -2.28 5.73
CA ALA A 240 9.50 -1.20 6.47
C ALA A 240 8.43 -1.74 7.43
N HIS A 241 8.57 -1.43 8.72
CA HIS A 241 7.68 -1.86 9.79
C HIS A 241 7.17 -0.63 10.57
N ILE A 242 5.92 -0.68 11.02
CA ILE A 242 5.34 0.36 11.88
C ILE A 242 5.67 0.05 13.34
N LEU A 243 6.20 1.03 14.06
CA LEU A 243 6.54 0.91 15.49
C LEU A 243 5.39 1.33 16.39
N GLY A 244 4.59 2.29 15.95
CA GLY A 244 3.50 2.82 16.75
C GLY A 244 2.74 3.93 16.06
N VAL A 245 1.54 4.17 16.56
CA VAL A 245 0.66 5.21 16.05
C VAL A 245 -0.06 5.91 17.19
N ARG A 246 -0.21 7.22 17.04
CA ARG A 246 -0.89 8.08 17.99
C ARG A 246 -1.91 8.96 17.29
N TYR A 247 -3.12 8.98 17.80
CA TYR A 247 -4.16 9.93 17.43
C TYR A 247 -4.23 11.03 18.47
N PHE A 248 -3.95 12.27 18.05
CA PHE A 248 -3.96 13.44 18.91
C PHE A 248 -5.04 14.42 18.44
N TYR A 249 -6.06 14.64 19.27
CA TYR A 249 -7.14 15.57 18.95
C TYR A 249 -6.86 16.96 19.50
N GLN A 250 -6.81 17.96 18.62
CA GLN A 250 -6.76 19.37 19.01
C GLN A 250 -8.18 19.93 19.05
N CYS A 251 -8.50 20.60 20.14
CA CYS A 251 -9.86 20.98 20.46
C CYS A 251 -10.00 22.48 20.64
N GLN A 252 -11.15 23.00 20.22
CA GLN A 252 -11.48 24.43 20.27
C GLN A 252 -12.86 24.63 20.91
N PRO A 253 -13.11 25.78 21.56
CA PRO A 253 -14.41 26.09 22.11
C PRO A 253 -15.41 26.36 21.00
N LEU A 254 -16.60 25.73 21.06
CA LEU A 254 -17.67 25.89 20.07
C LEU A 254 -18.07 27.36 19.86
N LYS A 255 -18.02 28.19 20.91
CA LYS A 255 -18.32 29.63 20.85
C LYS A 255 -17.40 30.42 19.90
N SER A 256 -16.24 29.86 19.53
CA SER A 256 -15.34 30.46 18.55
C SER A 256 -15.83 30.29 17.10
N LEU A 257 -16.87 29.49 16.85
CA LEU A 257 -17.42 29.23 15.53
C LEU A 257 -18.69 30.06 15.33
N SER A 258 -18.62 31.04 14.43
CA SER A 258 -19.72 31.96 14.12
C SER A 258 -20.80 31.36 13.19
N THR A 259 -20.58 30.14 12.69
CA THR A 259 -21.42 29.46 11.70
C THR A 259 -21.68 28.00 12.11
N SER A 260 -22.81 27.42 11.70
CA SER A 260 -23.14 25.98 11.90
C SER A 260 -22.25 25.02 11.09
N LEU A 261 -21.14 25.51 10.55
CA LEU A 261 -20.14 24.77 9.80
C LEU A 261 -18.86 24.69 10.64
N VAL A 262 -18.45 23.46 10.97
CA VAL A 262 -17.22 23.20 11.71
C VAL A 262 -16.12 22.81 10.73
N PRO A 263 -15.00 23.55 10.66
CA PRO A 263 -13.85 23.15 9.87
C PRO A 263 -13.14 21.99 10.57
N LEU A 264 -13.08 20.85 9.89
CA LEU A 264 -12.36 19.67 10.32
C LEU A 264 -11.09 19.54 9.52
N THR A 265 -9.98 19.32 10.21
CA THR A 265 -8.68 19.07 9.59
C THR A 265 -8.14 17.73 10.06
N THR A 266 -7.61 16.93 9.14
CA THR A 266 -6.87 15.71 9.49
C THR A 266 -5.47 15.82 8.92
N VAL A 267 -4.47 15.53 9.76
CA VAL A 267 -3.06 15.54 9.39
C VAL A 267 -2.51 14.14 9.67
N VAL A 268 -1.79 13.58 8.71
CA VAL A 268 -1.08 12.31 8.85
C VAL A 268 0.40 12.57 8.63
N THR A 269 1.20 12.21 9.63
CA THR A 269 2.64 12.37 9.62
C THR A 269 3.33 11.03 9.80
N PHE A 270 4.26 10.73 8.90
CA PHE A 270 5.16 9.58 8.99
C PHE A 270 6.53 10.06 9.45
N THR A 271 7.04 9.45 10.52
CA THR A 271 8.37 9.73 11.06
C THR A 271 9.23 8.48 10.96
N ASP A 272 10.34 8.60 10.22
CA ASP A 272 11.33 7.54 10.06
C ASP A 272 12.23 7.46 11.30
N MET A 273 12.26 6.30 11.93
CA MET A 273 13.06 5.95 13.10
C MET A 273 14.13 4.91 12.75
N THR A 274 14.56 4.84 11.48
CA THR A 274 15.59 3.90 11.03
C THR A 274 16.97 4.30 11.52
N GLU A 275 17.57 3.44 12.35
CA GLU A 275 18.97 3.52 12.71
C GLU A 275 19.78 2.51 11.89
N TRP A 276 20.77 3.00 11.16
CA TRP A 276 21.65 2.15 10.37
C TRP A 276 22.87 1.72 11.20
N PRO A 277 23.27 0.44 11.16
CA PRO A 277 24.50 0.02 11.81
C PRO A 277 25.70 0.73 11.19
N GLU A 278 26.74 0.95 12.00
CA GLU A 278 28.01 1.43 11.46
C GLU A 278 28.50 0.44 10.40
N PRO A 279 28.94 0.92 9.22
CA PRO A 279 29.47 0.04 8.20
C PRO A 279 30.62 -0.76 8.81
N PRO A 280 30.74 -2.07 8.51
CA PRO A 280 31.84 -2.87 9.03
C PRO A 280 33.14 -2.14 8.70
N ARG A 281 33.94 -1.87 9.74
CA ARG A 281 35.24 -1.20 9.58
C ARG A 281 35.96 -1.91 8.45
N GLY A 282 36.22 -1.17 7.36
CA GLY A 282 37.02 -1.68 6.26
C GLY A 282 38.36 -2.18 6.81
N MET A 283 39.05 -3.01 6.03
CA MET A 283 40.43 -3.41 6.35
C MET A 283 41.20 -2.16 6.81
N PRO A 284 41.88 -2.18 7.97
CA PRO A 284 42.57 -1.00 8.47
C PRO A 284 43.46 -0.49 7.35
N LYS A 285 43.26 0.78 6.93
CA LYS A 285 44.15 1.41 5.97
C LYS A 285 45.52 1.45 6.63
N LEU A 286 46.39 0.53 6.24
CA LEU A 286 47.76 0.52 6.69
C LEU A 286 48.38 1.80 6.15
N HIS A 287 48.51 2.81 7.02
CA HIS A 287 49.23 4.02 6.72
C HIS A 287 50.71 3.64 6.64
N TRP A 288 51.13 3.23 5.45
CA TRP A 288 52.54 2.97 5.14
C TRP A 288 53.30 4.29 5.25
N LYS A 289 53.92 4.53 6.40
CA LYS A 289 54.93 5.57 6.56
C LYS A 289 56.26 4.91 6.23
N LEU A 290 56.68 5.03 4.97
CA LEU A 290 58.00 4.54 4.57
C LEU A 290 59.06 5.33 5.37
N PRO A 291 60.10 4.67 5.92
CA PRO A 291 61.26 5.37 6.46
C PRO A 291 61.83 6.32 5.42
N PHE A 292 62.42 7.42 5.87
CA PHE A 292 63.00 8.46 5.01
C PHE A 292 64.03 7.89 4.00
N ASP A 293 64.65 6.76 4.33
CA ASP A 293 65.69 6.13 3.51
C ASP A 293 65.23 4.84 2.80
N PHE A 294 63.93 4.63 2.61
CA PHE A 294 63.41 3.39 1.98
C PHE A 294 64.06 3.08 0.62
N PHE A 295 64.48 4.10 -0.13
CA PHE A 295 65.14 3.94 -1.43
C PHE A 295 66.68 4.02 -1.38
N PHE A 296 67.32 4.04 -0.21
CA PHE A 296 68.78 4.09 -0.14
C PHE A 296 69.40 2.68 -0.29
N PRO A 297 70.48 2.49 -1.09
CA PRO A 297 71.25 3.47 -1.86
C PRO A 297 70.85 3.54 -3.35
N PHE A 298 69.64 3.11 -3.73
CA PHE A 298 69.22 3.03 -5.12
C PHE A 298 69.14 4.43 -5.76
N LYS A 299 70.04 4.71 -6.71
CA LYS A 299 69.94 5.90 -7.57
C LYS A 299 69.02 5.57 -8.74
N MET A 300 67.91 6.31 -8.89
CA MET A 300 67.14 6.27 -10.13
C MET A 300 68.01 6.80 -11.27
N VAL A 301 68.40 5.92 -12.19
CA VAL A 301 68.91 6.32 -13.50
C VAL A 301 67.69 6.60 -14.37
N LEU A 302 67.31 7.87 -14.47
CA LEU A 302 66.38 8.34 -15.51
C LEU A 302 67.11 8.27 -16.85
N ASN A 303 67.03 7.14 -17.54
CA ASN A 303 67.30 7.09 -18.98
C ASN A 303 66.12 7.77 -19.69
N ILE A 304 66.13 9.11 -19.72
CA ILE A 304 65.31 9.86 -20.65
C ILE A 304 66.00 9.73 -22.01
N GLU A 305 65.63 8.71 -22.78
CA GLU A 305 65.80 8.74 -24.23
C GLU A 305 64.95 9.89 -24.78
N LYS A 306 65.58 11.05 -24.94
CA LYS A 306 65.05 12.17 -25.72
C LYS A 306 64.99 11.76 -27.19
N ASN A 307 63.92 11.10 -27.62
CA ASN A 307 63.55 11.07 -29.04
C ASN A 307 62.76 12.33 -29.38
N TYR A 308 63.51 13.38 -29.69
CA TYR A 308 63.06 14.73 -30.07
C TYR A 308 62.49 14.77 -31.51
N ARG A 309 61.71 13.76 -31.92
CA ARG A 309 61.28 13.58 -33.32
C ARG A 309 59.87 12.98 -33.48
N ASP A 310 58.95 13.28 -32.57
CA ASP A 310 57.52 12.96 -32.73
C ASP A 310 56.57 14.14 -32.43
N ASP A 311 57.12 15.32 -32.07
CA ASP A 311 56.29 16.48 -31.67
C ASP A 311 55.98 17.45 -32.84
N LEU A 312 56.75 17.39 -33.94
CA LEU A 312 56.48 18.22 -35.13
C LEU A 312 55.33 17.67 -35.99
N THR A 313 55.19 16.35 -36.07
CA THR A 313 54.13 15.68 -36.84
C THR A 313 52.77 15.87 -36.18
N ALA A 314 52.69 15.82 -34.85
CA ALA A 314 51.49 16.11 -34.09
C ALA A 314 51.02 17.57 -34.26
N TYR A 315 51.96 18.53 -34.26
CA TYR A 315 51.64 19.95 -34.46
C TYR A 315 51.15 20.25 -35.89
N PHE A 316 51.75 19.62 -36.91
CA PHE A 316 51.30 19.76 -38.30
C PHE A 316 49.89 19.21 -38.52
N VAL A 317 49.56 18.07 -37.91
CA VAL A 317 48.20 17.50 -37.97
C VAL A 317 47.20 18.42 -37.27
N LEU A 318 47.56 19.02 -36.14
CA LEU A 318 46.69 19.99 -35.44
C LEU A 318 46.44 21.26 -36.27
N ILE A 319 47.47 21.78 -36.96
CA ILE A 319 47.35 22.95 -37.84
C ILE A 319 46.51 22.64 -39.08
N LEU A 320 46.64 21.45 -39.67
CA LEU A 320 45.82 21.03 -40.82
C LEU A 320 44.34 20.86 -40.45
N ILE A 321 44.06 20.34 -39.25
CA ILE A 321 42.68 20.22 -38.74
C ILE A 321 42.09 21.62 -38.47
N LEU A 322 42.86 22.52 -37.86
CA LEU A 322 42.39 23.89 -37.57
C LEU A 322 42.18 24.73 -38.84
N SER A 323 43.03 24.57 -39.87
CA SER A 323 42.86 25.26 -41.16
C SER A 323 41.68 24.74 -41.97
N SER A 324 41.34 23.45 -41.87
CA SER A 324 40.12 22.88 -42.47
C SER A 324 38.83 23.40 -41.83
N ILE A 325 38.86 23.82 -40.57
CA ILE A 325 37.68 24.32 -39.85
C ILE A 325 37.48 25.83 -40.11
N LEU A 326 38.55 26.57 -40.43
CA LEU A 326 38.53 28.02 -40.67
C LEU A 326 38.29 28.41 -42.14
N CYS A 327 38.21 27.45 -43.07
CA CYS A 327 37.95 27.70 -44.50
C CYS A 327 36.59 27.16 -45.00
N PHE A 328 35.63 26.94 -44.10
CA PHE A 328 34.21 26.77 -44.42
C PHE A 328 33.35 27.72 -43.59
#